data_AF-A0A932VTM5-F1
#
_entry.id   AF-A0A932VTM5-F1
#
_cell.length_a   1.000
_cell.length_b   1.000
_cell.length_c   1.000
_cell.angle_alpha   90.00
_cell.angle_beta   90.00
_cell.angle_gamma   90.00
#
_symmetry.space_group_name_H-M   'P 1'
#
loop_
_entity.id
_entity.type
_entity.pdbx_description
1 polymer ?
#
loop_
_entity_poly.entity_id
_entity_poly.type
_entity_poly.pdbx_seq_one_letter_code
_entity_poly.pdbx_strand_id
1 'polypeptide(L)'
;MSEKLIQTNKEVIPSVNELLWQEILKDIKTFPEHLRPDINEKFGVGHTNILMNSPSKKAVERWWERKFGVHFENRGDLLLRKFIESKKDIEPKKFETADQSNNLDQLFERVRSEKPEYFLAESFAEVVVDDLRDELGKLSQDDRKIVLRFVNKQPLKQWESKRLFEILKLEWKGKYGFSYSEKENVATLLKEKYPERNLSLVELEGKFIAATVSQDKDALKKIKSFYLKTFPDQTEGIEALMGFTAYLYDQKNLGTGPDYDKSRKRQYEDLTEYQFLLIDFVYSISGDLKTVTRFWRLMEDQARVLGSLSEFEKLRSGVMGQIAVMKSLKSNNISFSLPHPREDALYAVDLWIGDDMPLQIKVDNTIPLPLVAKFSDSISAPIGVFMGGEVVLLGGDYARNDGNYYIIDKTDRYMTKVLKQERETGKRLFGRFVMIPHSYFNIITGEPTKEFVNFIASVMDKKYDQTEIEKVKSKQKYSAINLTPVFFQKIELPKDGKVATAHDFFVKEFFDNAPEFPHEIQHLIKIRYGSSQNLAFIERHGLNMALDQYCLKKYGVSFTKDKEALVGILRNKYYPAEKL
;
A
#
# COMPACT_ATOMS: atom_id res chain seq x y z
N MET A 1 9.13 -54.29 18.19
CA MET A 1 9.11 -53.78 16.81
C MET A 1 9.19 -52.27 16.91
N SER A 2 10.25 -51.68 16.38
CA SER A 2 10.57 -50.25 16.47
C SER A 2 9.91 -49.48 15.32
N GLU A 3 9.10 -48.49 15.66
CA GLU A 3 8.59 -47.50 14.70
C GLU A 3 9.72 -46.53 14.33
N LYS A 4 10.20 -46.65 13.09
CA LYS A 4 11.10 -45.66 12.47
C LYS A 4 10.28 -44.44 12.08
N LEU A 5 10.49 -43.32 12.76
CA LEU A 5 10.13 -41.99 12.30
C LEU A 5 10.81 -41.72 10.94
N ILE A 6 10.01 -41.59 9.88
CA ILE A 6 10.47 -41.01 8.61
C ILE A 6 10.43 -39.49 8.79
N GLN A 7 11.54 -38.89 9.26
CA GLN A 7 11.78 -37.46 9.08
C GLN A 7 12.13 -37.21 7.62
N THR A 8 11.19 -36.60 6.87
CA THR A 8 11.51 -36.04 5.56
C THR A 8 12.23 -34.71 5.79
N ASN A 9 13.54 -34.68 5.58
CA ASN A 9 14.31 -33.45 5.50
C ASN A 9 13.81 -32.62 4.30
N LYS A 10 12.84 -31.73 4.52
CA LYS A 10 12.51 -30.68 3.55
C LYS A 10 13.61 -29.62 3.63
N GLU A 11 14.38 -29.46 2.55
CA GLU A 11 15.34 -28.35 2.46
C GLU A 11 14.56 -27.02 2.46
N VAL A 12 14.81 -26.18 3.47
CA VAL A 12 14.23 -24.84 3.56
C VAL A 12 15.03 -23.91 2.65
N ILE A 13 14.36 -23.23 1.73
CA ILE A 13 14.97 -22.20 0.89
C ILE A 13 15.25 -20.97 1.78
N PRO A 14 16.50 -20.49 1.88
CA PRO A 14 16.80 -19.28 2.63
C PRO A 14 16.08 -18.07 2.02
N SER A 15 15.58 -17.17 2.86
CA SER A 15 15.01 -15.90 2.44
C SER A 15 16.02 -15.03 1.69
N VAL A 16 15.53 -14.09 0.88
CA VAL A 16 16.38 -13.12 0.16
C VAL A 16 17.30 -12.36 1.11
N ASN A 17 16.85 -12.05 2.33
CA ASN A 17 17.64 -11.34 3.33
C ASN A 17 18.77 -12.23 3.89
N GLU A 18 18.53 -13.53 4.09
CA GLU A 18 19.57 -14.47 4.50
C GLU A 18 20.62 -14.69 3.40
N LEU A 19 20.19 -14.79 2.14
CA LEU A 19 21.11 -14.89 0.99
C LEU A 19 21.95 -13.62 0.84
N LEU A 20 21.33 -12.44 0.98
CA LEU A 20 22.03 -11.17 0.97
C LEU A 20 23.07 -11.11 2.10
N TRP A 21 22.68 -11.58 3.28
CA TRP A 21 23.55 -11.57 4.44
C TRP A 21 24.80 -12.43 4.25
N GLN A 22 24.63 -13.64 3.72
CA GLN A 22 25.73 -14.53 3.38
C GLN A 22 26.72 -13.90 2.39
N GLU A 23 26.22 -13.12 1.41
CA GLU A 23 27.08 -12.40 0.48
C GLU A 23 27.83 -11.24 1.13
N ILE A 24 27.20 -10.51 2.05
CA ILE A 24 27.84 -9.42 2.81
C ILE A 24 28.96 -9.97 3.67
N LEU A 25 28.74 -11.09 4.36
CA LEU A 25 29.74 -11.71 5.24
C LEU A 25 31.02 -12.12 4.50
N LYS A 26 30.90 -12.60 3.25
CA LYS A 26 32.06 -12.94 2.41
C LYS A 26 33.00 -11.75 2.22
N ASP A 27 32.44 -10.55 2.15
CA ASP A 27 33.17 -9.32 1.84
C ASP A 27 33.15 -8.31 3.00
N ILE A 28 32.85 -8.72 4.23
CA ILE A 28 32.67 -7.80 5.36
C ILE A 28 33.92 -6.93 5.60
N LYS A 29 35.10 -7.44 5.26
CA LYS A 29 36.38 -6.72 5.34
C LYS A 29 36.51 -5.57 4.34
N THR A 30 35.74 -5.57 3.25
CA THR A 30 35.73 -4.50 2.24
C THR A 30 34.98 -3.25 2.70
N PHE A 31 34.19 -3.36 3.77
CA PHE A 31 33.50 -2.23 4.37
C PHE A 31 34.43 -1.43 5.30
N PRO A 32 34.22 -0.09 5.43
CA PRO A 32 34.95 0.74 6.39
C PRO A 32 34.87 0.18 7.82
N GLU A 33 35.99 0.16 8.53
CA GLU A 33 36.12 -0.52 9.82
C GLU A 33 35.08 -0.06 10.86
N HIS A 34 34.80 1.24 10.92
CA HIS A 34 33.79 1.81 11.82
C HIS A 34 32.33 1.42 11.49
N LEU A 35 32.05 0.91 10.28
CA LEU A 35 30.71 0.45 9.88
C LEU A 35 30.53 -1.07 10.05
N ARG A 36 31.62 -1.84 10.17
CA ARG A 36 31.55 -3.31 10.23
C ARG A 36 30.72 -3.82 11.40
N PRO A 37 30.82 -3.31 12.65
CA PRO A 37 29.99 -3.79 13.75
C PRO A 37 28.49 -3.58 13.49
N ASP A 38 28.13 -2.41 12.97
CA ASP A 38 26.74 -2.03 12.68
C ASP A 38 26.15 -2.87 11.53
N ILE A 39 26.94 -3.14 10.48
CA ILE A 39 26.57 -4.07 9.41
C ILE A 39 26.47 -5.49 9.98
N ASN A 40 27.41 -5.90 10.85
CA ASN A 40 27.50 -7.26 11.39
C ASN A 40 26.27 -7.60 12.27
N GLU A 41 25.83 -6.64 13.09
CA GLU A 41 24.77 -6.81 14.08
C GLU A 41 23.37 -6.63 13.46
N LYS A 42 23.17 -5.62 12.59
CA LYS A 42 21.83 -5.25 12.12
C LYS A 42 21.31 -6.10 10.97
N PHE A 43 22.19 -6.67 10.14
CA PHE A 43 21.76 -7.55 9.03
C PHE A 43 21.67 -9.03 9.43
N GLY A 44 22.36 -9.46 10.49
CA GLY A 44 22.36 -10.87 10.94
C GLY A 44 21.07 -11.34 11.64
N VAL A 45 20.23 -10.41 12.12
CA VAL A 45 19.04 -10.73 12.94
C VAL A 45 17.73 -10.54 12.15
N GLY A 46 17.79 -10.45 10.81
CA GLY A 46 16.59 -10.25 9.98
C GLY A 46 15.94 -8.87 10.10
N HIS A 47 16.63 -7.91 10.75
CA HIS A 47 16.14 -6.55 10.99
C HIS A 47 16.49 -5.57 9.85
N THR A 48 16.28 -5.97 8.60
CA THR A 48 16.57 -5.11 7.42
C THR A 48 15.77 -3.80 7.42
N ASN A 49 14.63 -3.76 8.10
CA ASN A 49 13.80 -2.55 8.24
C ASN A 49 14.39 -1.50 9.20
N ILE A 50 15.30 -1.87 10.11
CA ILE A 50 15.88 -0.95 11.12
C ILE A 50 16.95 -0.02 10.50
N LEU A 51 17.31 -0.24 9.23
CA LEU A 51 18.39 0.47 8.54
C LEU A 51 17.92 1.61 7.63
N MET A 52 16.64 1.99 7.67
CA MET A 52 16.15 3.12 6.88
C MET A 52 16.89 4.41 7.29
N ASN A 53 17.73 4.91 6.38
CA ASN A 53 18.58 6.11 6.50
C ASN A 53 19.91 5.98 7.27
N SER A 54 20.43 4.77 7.53
CA SER A 54 21.75 4.63 8.16
C SER A 54 22.93 4.73 7.17
N PRO A 55 24.12 5.21 7.59
CA PRO A 55 25.35 5.15 6.79
C PRO A 55 25.69 3.71 6.32
N SER A 56 25.37 2.71 7.14
CA SER A 56 25.59 1.29 6.86
C SER A 56 24.73 0.78 5.71
N LYS A 57 23.47 1.22 5.59
CA LYS A 57 22.60 0.88 4.45
C LYS A 57 23.21 1.37 3.13
N LYS A 58 23.58 2.65 3.07
CA LYS A 58 24.21 3.25 1.87
C LYS A 58 25.53 2.57 1.52
N ALA A 59 26.31 2.16 2.52
CA ALA A 59 27.54 1.42 2.30
C ALA A 59 27.26 0.05 1.66
N VAL A 60 26.23 -0.67 2.12
CA VAL A 60 25.80 -1.96 1.55
C VAL A 60 25.24 -1.79 0.14
N GLU A 61 24.41 -0.78 -0.12
CA GLU A 61 23.87 -0.47 -1.45
C GLU A 61 25.00 -0.20 -2.46
N ARG A 62 25.96 0.67 -2.09
CA ARG A 62 27.12 0.98 -2.94
C ARG A 62 28.09 -0.19 -3.11
N TRP A 63 28.24 -1.03 -2.09
CA TRP A 63 29.03 -2.25 -2.21
C TRP A 63 28.35 -3.23 -3.19
N TRP A 64 27.04 -3.40 -3.06
CA TRP A 64 26.25 -4.28 -3.93
C TRP A 64 26.34 -3.87 -5.40
N GLU A 65 26.08 -2.59 -5.68
CA GLU A 65 26.13 -2.05 -7.04
C GLU A 65 27.52 -2.18 -7.67
N ARG A 66 28.59 -1.96 -6.89
CA ARG A 66 29.96 -2.15 -7.36
C ARG A 66 30.29 -3.63 -7.60
N LYS A 67 29.83 -4.53 -6.73
CA LYS A 67 30.13 -5.97 -6.82
C LYS A 67 29.40 -6.63 -7.98
N PHE A 68 28.14 -6.28 -8.20
CA PHE A 68 27.26 -7.00 -9.14
C PHE A 68 26.85 -6.19 -10.36
N GLY A 69 27.10 -4.89 -10.41
CA GLY A 69 26.69 -4.04 -11.53
C GLY A 69 25.17 -3.89 -11.66
N VAL A 70 24.42 -4.17 -10.59
CA VAL A 70 22.95 -4.15 -10.57
C VAL A 70 22.49 -3.30 -9.38
N HIS A 71 21.44 -2.49 -9.58
CA HIS A 71 20.83 -1.67 -8.52
C HIS A 71 20.38 -2.53 -7.33
N PHE A 72 20.58 -2.05 -6.10
CA PHE A 72 20.30 -2.84 -4.88
C PHE A 72 18.84 -3.28 -4.71
N GLU A 73 17.89 -2.54 -5.30
CA GLU A 73 16.47 -2.91 -5.30
C GLU A 73 16.20 -4.21 -6.05
N ASN A 74 17.03 -4.55 -7.04
CA ASN A 74 16.90 -5.76 -7.86
C ASN A 74 17.67 -6.97 -7.30
N ARG A 75 18.10 -6.92 -6.03
CA ARG A 75 18.94 -7.97 -5.42
C ARG A 75 18.27 -9.34 -5.30
N GLY A 76 16.94 -9.38 -5.16
CA GLY A 76 16.19 -10.63 -4.94
C GLY A 76 16.38 -11.65 -6.07
N ASP A 77 16.17 -11.21 -7.31
CA ASP A 77 16.31 -12.03 -8.51
C ASP A 77 17.73 -12.61 -8.64
N LEU A 78 18.76 -11.78 -8.43
CA LEU A 78 20.15 -12.20 -8.59
C LEU A 78 20.56 -13.20 -7.50
N LEU A 79 20.17 -12.97 -6.24
CA LEU A 79 20.48 -13.87 -5.13
C LEU A 79 19.82 -15.23 -5.31
N LEU A 80 18.55 -15.25 -5.73
CA LEU A 80 17.82 -16.49 -5.95
C LEU A 80 18.43 -17.29 -7.12
N ARG A 81 18.79 -16.63 -8.22
CA ARG A 81 19.50 -17.29 -9.36
C ARG A 81 20.82 -17.92 -8.90
N LYS A 82 21.67 -17.17 -8.19
CA LYS A 82 22.95 -17.69 -7.68
C LYS A 82 22.76 -18.85 -6.71
N PHE A 83 21.73 -18.80 -5.86
CA PHE A 83 21.39 -19.90 -4.96
C PHE A 83 21.00 -21.16 -5.75
N ILE A 84 20.11 -21.04 -6.74
CA ILE A 84 19.69 -22.16 -7.61
C ILE A 84 20.89 -22.72 -8.39
N GLU A 85 21.74 -21.85 -8.96
CA GLU A 85 22.95 -22.25 -9.68
C GLU A 85 24.00 -22.93 -8.78
N SER A 86 23.99 -22.65 -7.47
CA SER A 86 24.86 -23.31 -6.50
C SER A 86 24.38 -24.71 -6.09
N LYS A 87 23.13 -25.06 -6.44
CA LYS A 87 22.47 -26.33 -6.08
C LYS A 87 22.34 -27.29 -7.26
N LYS A 88 23.28 -27.24 -8.22
CA LYS A 88 23.30 -27.94 -9.52
C LYS A 88 23.04 -29.46 -9.52
N ASP A 89 23.05 -30.13 -8.37
CA ASP A 89 22.79 -31.57 -8.24
C ASP A 89 21.36 -31.93 -7.79
N ILE A 90 20.45 -30.96 -7.68
CA ILE A 90 19.06 -31.20 -7.24
C ILE A 90 18.10 -31.11 -8.42
N GLU A 91 17.49 -32.24 -8.81
CA GLU A 91 16.42 -32.25 -9.82
C GLU A 91 15.30 -31.26 -9.42
N PRO A 92 14.77 -30.44 -10.35
CA PRO A 92 13.72 -29.43 -10.08
C PRO A 92 12.40 -29.97 -9.49
N LYS A 93 12.26 -31.29 -9.30
CA LYS A 93 11.04 -32.00 -8.89
C LYS A 93 10.71 -31.92 -7.40
N LYS A 94 11.54 -31.28 -6.55
CA LYS A 94 11.36 -31.29 -5.08
C LYS A 94 11.18 -29.92 -4.43
N PHE A 95 10.50 -28.99 -5.10
CA PHE A 95 10.10 -27.72 -4.49
C PHE A 95 8.58 -27.60 -4.43
N GLU A 96 8.01 -27.77 -3.25
CA GLU A 96 6.72 -27.19 -2.90
C GLU A 96 7.00 -25.96 -2.04
N THR A 97 6.62 -24.77 -2.53
CA THR A 97 6.53 -23.57 -1.71
C THR A 97 5.06 -23.19 -1.61
N ALA A 98 4.60 -22.92 -0.39
CA ALA A 98 3.41 -22.12 -0.17
C ALA A 98 3.66 -20.73 -0.80
N ASP A 99 2.70 -20.27 -1.59
CA ASP A 99 2.67 -18.96 -2.26
C ASP A 99 3.44 -18.85 -3.60
N GLN A 100 2.84 -19.36 -4.68
CA GLN A 100 3.30 -19.16 -6.08
C GLN A 100 2.17 -18.79 -7.05
N SER A 101 1.20 -17.97 -6.65
CA SER A 101 0.36 -17.27 -7.64
C SER A 101 1.15 -16.14 -8.33
N ASN A 102 2.06 -15.46 -7.61
CA ASN A 102 2.78 -14.29 -8.15
C ASN A 102 3.92 -14.59 -9.13
N ASN A 103 4.45 -15.83 -9.16
CA ASN A 103 5.64 -16.15 -9.95
C ASN A 103 5.32 -16.71 -11.35
N LEU A 104 4.12 -17.29 -11.54
CA LEU A 104 3.64 -17.73 -12.84
C LEU A 104 3.22 -16.53 -13.70
N ASP A 105 2.53 -15.56 -13.11
CA ASP A 105 2.17 -14.31 -13.77
C ASP A 105 3.43 -13.50 -14.13
N GLN A 106 4.42 -13.42 -13.25
CA GLN A 106 5.71 -12.76 -13.57
C GLN A 106 6.52 -13.49 -14.64
N LEU A 107 6.46 -14.82 -14.72
CA LEU A 107 7.09 -15.60 -15.79
C LEU A 107 6.37 -15.39 -17.13
N PHE A 108 5.04 -15.36 -17.14
CA PHE A 108 4.25 -14.99 -18.32
C PHE A 108 4.49 -13.53 -18.74
N GLU A 109 4.65 -12.60 -17.78
CA GLU A 109 4.96 -11.19 -18.03
C GLU A 109 6.40 -10.96 -18.54
N ARG A 110 7.39 -11.74 -18.08
CA ARG A 110 8.77 -11.71 -18.61
C ARG A 110 8.81 -12.27 -20.04
N VAL A 111 8.08 -13.35 -20.29
CA VAL A 111 7.94 -13.93 -21.64
C VAL A 111 7.14 -13.01 -22.58
N ARG A 112 6.14 -12.28 -22.09
CA ARG A 112 5.37 -11.26 -22.82
C ARG A 112 6.20 -10.01 -23.15
N SER A 113 7.03 -9.54 -22.23
CA SER A 113 7.84 -8.32 -22.39
C SER A 113 9.12 -8.53 -23.21
N GLU A 114 9.71 -9.73 -23.18
CA GLU A 114 10.94 -10.02 -23.92
C GLU A 114 10.68 -10.52 -25.36
N LYS A 115 9.45 -10.95 -25.68
CA LYS A 115 9.11 -11.57 -26.98
C LYS A 115 7.67 -11.22 -27.44
N PRO A 116 7.50 -10.22 -28.34
CA PRO A 116 6.19 -9.79 -28.88
C PRO A 116 5.36 -10.91 -29.55
N GLU A 117 5.99 -12.02 -29.93
CA GLU A 117 5.35 -13.19 -30.55
C GLU A 117 4.38 -13.97 -29.64
N TYR A 118 4.41 -13.73 -28.32
CA TYR A 118 3.41 -14.29 -27.39
C TYR A 118 2.15 -13.43 -27.26
N PHE A 119 2.17 -12.18 -27.73
CA PHE A 119 0.98 -11.32 -27.79
C PHE A 119 -0.02 -11.83 -28.83
N LEU A 120 0.50 -12.35 -29.94
CA LEU A 120 -0.30 -13.01 -30.97
C LEU A 120 -0.96 -14.32 -30.46
N ALA A 121 -0.48 -14.90 -29.35
CA ALA A 121 -0.92 -16.21 -28.87
C ALA A 121 -2.34 -16.22 -28.27
N GLU A 122 -2.83 -15.12 -27.69
CA GLU A 122 -4.22 -15.00 -27.20
C GLU A 122 -5.21 -14.82 -28.35
N SER A 123 -4.90 -13.95 -29.31
CA SER A 123 -5.66 -13.80 -30.55
C SER A 123 -5.60 -15.08 -31.41
N PHE A 124 -4.48 -15.78 -31.41
CA PHE A 124 -4.28 -17.08 -32.04
C PHE A 124 -5.12 -18.16 -31.35
N ALA A 125 -5.08 -18.23 -30.02
CA ALA A 125 -5.86 -19.19 -29.27
C ALA A 125 -7.36 -18.94 -29.48
N GLU A 126 -7.84 -17.69 -29.46
CA GLU A 126 -9.25 -17.39 -29.74
C GLU A 126 -9.65 -17.76 -31.19
N VAL A 127 -8.85 -17.40 -32.20
CA VAL A 127 -9.14 -17.71 -33.62
C VAL A 127 -9.13 -19.22 -33.89
N VAL A 128 -8.12 -19.92 -33.40
CA VAL A 128 -7.98 -21.36 -33.61
C VAL A 128 -9.01 -22.13 -32.80
N VAL A 129 -9.38 -21.64 -31.62
CA VAL A 129 -10.40 -22.30 -30.79
C VAL A 129 -11.80 -22.15 -31.39
N ASP A 130 -12.13 -21.00 -31.97
CA ASP A 130 -13.37 -20.83 -32.74
C ASP A 130 -13.40 -21.79 -33.94
N ASP A 131 -12.27 -21.93 -34.65
CA ASP A 131 -12.13 -22.87 -35.76
C ASP A 131 -12.12 -24.35 -35.33
N LEU A 132 -11.58 -24.65 -34.14
CA LEU A 132 -11.53 -25.99 -33.58
C LEU A 132 -12.86 -26.44 -33.02
N ARG A 133 -13.77 -25.51 -32.70
CA ARG A 133 -15.08 -25.81 -32.14
C ARG A 133 -15.87 -26.78 -33.02
N ASP A 134 -15.75 -26.61 -34.33
CA ASP A 134 -16.38 -27.45 -35.36
C ASP A 134 -15.59 -28.75 -35.64
N GLU A 135 -14.34 -28.83 -35.16
CA GLU A 135 -13.41 -29.94 -35.41
C GLU A 135 -13.06 -30.74 -34.14
N LEU A 136 -13.68 -30.41 -32.99
CA LEU A 136 -13.44 -31.08 -31.68
C LEU A 136 -13.62 -32.60 -31.73
N GLY A 137 -14.41 -33.12 -32.68
CA GLY A 137 -14.61 -34.55 -32.89
C GLY A 137 -13.38 -35.29 -33.42
N LYS A 138 -12.39 -34.58 -33.98
CA LYS A 138 -11.15 -35.16 -34.52
C LYS A 138 -10.03 -35.26 -33.48
N LEU A 139 -10.15 -34.55 -32.36
CA LEU A 139 -9.18 -34.56 -31.28
C LEU A 139 -9.32 -35.84 -30.43
N SER A 140 -8.21 -36.26 -29.82
CA SER A 140 -8.24 -37.31 -28.79
C SER A 140 -9.15 -36.89 -27.63
N GLN A 141 -9.69 -37.85 -26.86
CA GLN A 141 -10.57 -37.52 -25.73
C GLN A 141 -9.91 -36.59 -24.70
N ASP A 142 -8.61 -36.76 -24.45
CA ASP A 142 -7.88 -35.96 -23.47
C ASP A 142 -7.57 -34.55 -24.01
N ASP A 143 -7.17 -34.44 -25.28
CA ASP A 143 -6.96 -33.15 -25.94
C ASP A 143 -8.27 -32.35 -26.03
N ARG A 144 -9.38 -33.03 -26.37
CA ARG A 144 -10.71 -32.43 -26.39
C ARG A 144 -11.12 -31.90 -25.02
N LYS A 145 -10.83 -32.62 -23.92
CA LYS A 145 -11.10 -32.12 -22.56
C LYS A 145 -10.29 -30.87 -22.23
N ILE A 146 -9.02 -30.83 -22.63
CA ILE A 146 -8.16 -29.66 -22.42
C ILE A 146 -8.71 -28.45 -23.20
N VAL A 147 -9.03 -28.63 -24.49
CA VAL A 147 -9.61 -27.57 -25.32
C VAL A 147 -10.96 -27.11 -24.79
N LEU A 148 -11.85 -28.02 -24.37
CA LEU A 148 -13.15 -27.64 -23.78
C LEU A 148 -13.00 -26.88 -22.46
N ARG A 149 -12.03 -27.24 -21.61
CA ARG A 149 -11.75 -26.48 -20.39
C ARG A 149 -11.27 -25.07 -20.72
N PHE A 150 -10.40 -24.94 -21.72
CA PHE A 150 -9.96 -23.64 -22.21
C PHE A 150 -11.10 -22.79 -22.79
N VAL A 151 -11.91 -23.36 -23.69
CA VAL A 151 -13.11 -22.72 -24.28
C VAL A 151 -14.06 -22.23 -23.18
N ASN A 152 -14.28 -23.05 -22.16
CA ASN A 152 -15.15 -22.73 -21.03
C ASN A 152 -14.46 -21.89 -19.94
N LYS A 153 -13.28 -21.31 -20.24
CA LYS A 153 -12.50 -20.43 -19.35
C LYS A 153 -12.18 -21.04 -17.98
N GLN A 154 -12.04 -22.37 -17.92
CA GLN A 154 -11.60 -23.04 -16.72
C GLN A 154 -10.08 -23.00 -16.61
N PRO A 155 -9.51 -22.78 -15.41
CA PRO A 155 -8.07 -22.73 -15.22
C PRO A 155 -7.43 -24.06 -15.65
N LEU A 156 -6.32 -23.98 -16.39
CA LEU A 156 -5.56 -25.13 -16.85
C LEU A 156 -4.33 -25.35 -15.96
N LYS A 157 -3.94 -26.61 -15.76
CA LYS A 157 -2.65 -26.95 -15.17
C LYS A 157 -1.52 -26.55 -16.14
N GLN A 158 -0.31 -26.39 -15.62
CA GLN A 158 0.85 -25.98 -16.44
C GLN A 158 1.12 -26.92 -17.63
N TRP A 159 1.00 -28.24 -17.41
CA TRP A 159 1.18 -29.23 -18.47
C TRP A 159 0.01 -29.23 -19.48
N GLU A 160 -1.21 -28.94 -19.03
CA GLU A 160 -2.39 -28.80 -19.90
C GLU A 160 -2.25 -27.59 -20.81
N SER A 161 -1.68 -26.49 -20.29
CA SER A 161 -1.38 -25.28 -21.07
C SER A 161 -0.33 -25.54 -22.14
N LYS A 162 0.75 -26.28 -21.80
CA LYS A 162 1.74 -26.73 -22.79
C LYS A 162 1.12 -27.63 -23.85
N ARG A 163 0.28 -28.59 -23.44
CA ARG A 163 -0.39 -29.52 -24.36
C ARG A 163 -1.37 -28.80 -25.28
N LEU A 164 -2.17 -27.87 -24.75
CA LEU A 164 -3.05 -27.00 -25.53
C LEU A 164 -2.28 -26.28 -26.63
N PHE A 165 -1.13 -25.69 -26.29
CA PHE A 165 -0.33 -24.97 -27.27
C PHE A 165 0.18 -25.85 -28.42
N GLU A 166 0.58 -27.09 -28.13
CA GLU A 166 0.98 -28.05 -29.16
C GLU A 166 -0.20 -28.51 -30.03
N ILE A 167 -1.40 -28.70 -29.45
CA ILE A 167 -2.62 -28.98 -30.21
C ILE A 167 -2.88 -27.82 -31.18
N LEU A 168 -2.91 -26.57 -30.68
CA LEU A 168 -3.18 -25.39 -31.50
C LEU A 168 -2.17 -25.22 -32.64
N LYS A 169 -0.89 -25.52 -32.42
CA LYS A 169 0.15 -25.49 -33.47
C LYS A 169 -0.07 -26.53 -34.56
N LEU A 170 -0.35 -27.78 -34.17
CA LEU A 170 -0.54 -28.87 -35.12
C LEU A 170 -1.76 -28.62 -35.99
N GLU A 171 -2.85 -28.19 -35.38
CA GLU A 171 -4.10 -27.85 -36.06
C GLU A 171 -3.94 -26.64 -36.97
N TRP A 172 -3.23 -25.59 -36.51
CA TRP A 172 -2.90 -24.43 -37.36
C TRP A 172 -2.16 -24.86 -38.62
N LYS A 173 -1.09 -25.65 -38.47
CA LYS A 173 -0.27 -26.10 -39.60
C LYS A 173 -1.08 -27.01 -40.53
N GLY A 174 -1.91 -27.89 -39.98
CA GLY A 174 -2.78 -28.76 -40.78
C GLY A 174 -3.82 -27.99 -41.58
N LYS A 175 -4.43 -26.96 -40.99
CA LYS A 175 -5.52 -26.18 -41.61
C LYS A 175 -5.01 -25.13 -42.60
N TYR A 176 -3.94 -24.43 -42.27
CA TYR A 176 -3.45 -23.28 -43.02
C TYR A 176 -2.21 -23.55 -43.87
N GLY A 177 -1.59 -24.72 -43.72
CA GLY A 177 -0.47 -25.14 -44.55
C GLY A 177 0.89 -24.50 -44.22
N PHE A 178 0.95 -23.61 -43.22
CA PHE A 178 2.17 -22.95 -42.77
C PHE A 178 2.29 -22.97 -41.24
N SER A 179 3.51 -22.82 -40.72
CA SER A 179 3.74 -22.78 -39.28
C SER A 179 3.25 -21.47 -38.68
N TYR A 180 2.69 -21.51 -37.46
CA TYR A 180 2.35 -20.29 -36.70
C TYR A 180 3.56 -19.37 -36.46
N SER A 181 4.78 -19.89 -36.50
CA SER A 181 6.01 -19.07 -36.40
C SER A 181 6.25 -18.17 -37.61
N GLU A 182 5.54 -18.37 -38.73
CA GLU A 182 5.67 -17.62 -39.98
C GLU A 182 4.81 -16.34 -39.93
N LYS A 183 5.32 -15.32 -39.24
CA LYS A 183 4.60 -14.08 -38.88
C LYS A 183 3.88 -13.39 -40.04
N GLU A 184 4.49 -13.34 -41.23
CA GLU A 184 3.91 -12.69 -42.42
C GLU A 184 2.69 -13.47 -42.97
N ASN A 185 2.77 -14.79 -43.01
CA ASN A 185 1.69 -15.67 -43.45
C ASN A 185 0.50 -15.61 -42.47
N VAL A 186 0.80 -15.61 -41.16
CA VAL A 186 -0.22 -15.44 -40.10
C VAL A 186 -0.93 -14.08 -40.23
N ALA A 187 -0.18 -13.00 -40.40
CA ALA A 187 -0.75 -11.66 -40.52
C ALA A 187 -1.63 -11.50 -41.78
N THR A 188 -1.23 -12.10 -42.89
CA THR A 188 -1.97 -12.08 -44.15
C THR A 188 -3.31 -12.83 -44.01
N LEU A 189 -3.27 -14.07 -43.51
CA LEU A 189 -4.46 -14.88 -43.27
C LEU A 189 -5.46 -14.18 -42.32
N LEU A 190 -4.97 -13.59 -41.23
CA LEU A 190 -5.83 -12.88 -40.26
C LEU A 190 -6.51 -11.65 -40.87
N LYS A 191 -5.81 -10.90 -41.75
CA LYS A 191 -6.38 -9.76 -42.48
C LYS A 191 -7.44 -10.20 -43.50
N GLU A 192 -7.21 -11.31 -44.19
CA GLU A 192 -8.14 -11.85 -45.18
C GLU A 192 -9.39 -12.44 -44.54
N LYS A 193 -9.24 -13.18 -43.43
CA LYS A 193 -10.34 -13.87 -42.76
C LYS A 193 -11.20 -12.96 -41.88
N TYR A 194 -10.64 -11.83 -41.40
CA TYR A 194 -11.33 -10.88 -40.54
C TYR A 194 -11.11 -9.41 -41.00
N PRO A 195 -11.63 -9.03 -42.17
CA PRO A 195 -11.33 -7.74 -42.79
C PRO A 195 -11.86 -6.53 -41.98
N GLU A 196 -12.92 -6.69 -41.19
CA GLU A 196 -13.42 -5.70 -40.23
C GLU A 196 -12.57 -5.53 -38.96
N ARG A 197 -11.61 -6.42 -38.70
CA ARG A 197 -10.66 -6.32 -37.56
C ARG A 197 -9.37 -5.55 -37.91
N ASN A 198 -9.35 -4.78 -39.00
CA ASN A 198 -8.13 -4.20 -39.63
C ASN A 198 -7.39 -3.08 -38.85
N LEU A 199 -7.74 -2.85 -37.60
CA LEU A 199 -6.77 -2.48 -36.58
C LEU A 199 -7.05 -3.46 -35.46
N SER A 200 -6.27 -4.54 -35.37
CA SER A 200 -6.45 -5.42 -34.22
C SER A 200 -6.36 -4.52 -32.98
N LEU A 201 -7.26 -4.69 -32.02
CA LEU A 201 -7.29 -3.86 -30.81
C LEU A 201 -5.91 -3.79 -30.15
N VAL A 202 -5.14 -4.86 -30.31
CA VAL A 202 -3.70 -5.03 -30.10
C VAL A 202 -2.82 -3.99 -30.80
N GLU A 203 -2.90 -3.89 -32.13
CA GLU A 203 -2.13 -2.91 -32.92
C GLU A 203 -2.55 -1.48 -32.56
N LEU A 204 -3.82 -1.27 -32.25
CA LEU A 204 -4.30 0.03 -31.78
C LEU A 204 -3.70 0.38 -30.41
N GLU A 205 -3.69 -0.57 -29.47
CA GLU A 205 -3.04 -0.44 -28.16
C GLU A 205 -1.55 -0.14 -28.33
N GLY A 206 -0.84 -0.88 -29.18
CA GLY A 206 0.57 -0.62 -29.48
C GLY A 206 0.81 0.77 -30.08
N LYS A 207 -0.04 1.21 -31.01
CA LYS A 207 0.01 2.58 -31.57
C LYS A 207 -0.29 3.64 -30.52
N PHE A 208 -1.21 3.36 -29.60
CA PHE A 208 -1.56 4.25 -28.51
C PHE A 208 -0.39 4.43 -27.56
N ILE A 209 0.23 3.34 -27.10
CA ILE A 209 1.44 3.38 -26.27
C ILE A 209 2.57 4.15 -26.98
N ALA A 210 2.82 3.87 -28.26
CA ALA A 210 3.85 4.57 -29.04
C ALA A 210 3.56 6.08 -29.18
N ALA A 211 2.29 6.45 -29.41
CA ALA A 211 1.86 7.84 -29.49
C ALA A 211 2.00 8.56 -28.13
N THR A 212 1.71 7.87 -27.02
CA THR A 212 1.91 8.38 -25.66
C THR A 212 3.39 8.68 -25.38
N VAL A 213 4.28 7.75 -25.70
CA VAL A 213 5.74 7.92 -25.50
C VAL A 213 6.30 9.06 -26.33
N SER A 214 5.88 9.16 -27.59
CA SER A 214 6.34 10.21 -28.52
C SER A 214 5.64 11.56 -28.33
N GLN A 215 4.60 11.61 -27.50
CA GLN A 215 3.71 12.76 -27.32
C GLN A 215 3.09 13.26 -28.65
N ASP A 216 2.83 12.34 -29.58
CA ASP A 216 2.22 12.63 -30.88
C ASP A 216 0.72 12.94 -30.71
N LYS A 217 0.40 14.24 -30.60
CA LYS A 217 -0.97 14.73 -30.39
C LYS A 217 -1.92 14.35 -31.51
N ASP A 218 -1.45 14.29 -32.75
CA ASP A 218 -2.29 13.97 -33.91
C ASP A 218 -2.61 12.47 -33.95
N ALA A 219 -1.63 11.63 -33.63
CA ALA A 219 -1.87 10.19 -33.48
C ALA A 219 -2.82 9.90 -32.32
N LEU A 220 -2.61 10.52 -31.16
CA LEU A 220 -3.52 10.40 -30.00
C LEU A 220 -4.95 10.85 -30.35
N LYS A 221 -5.11 11.95 -31.08
CA LYS A 221 -6.44 12.43 -31.54
C LYS A 221 -7.11 11.40 -32.45
N LYS A 222 -6.38 10.84 -33.43
CA LYS A 222 -6.91 9.80 -34.34
C LYS A 222 -7.32 8.53 -33.57
N ILE A 223 -6.50 8.10 -32.63
CA ILE A 223 -6.76 6.92 -31.77
C ILE A 223 -7.98 7.17 -30.89
N LYS A 224 -8.09 8.35 -30.27
CA LYS A 224 -9.28 8.76 -29.49
C LYS A 224 -10.55 8.74 -30.35
N SER A 225 -10.52 9.32 -31.54
CA SER A 225 -11.67 9.29 -32.46
C SER A 225 -12.04 7.86 -32.85
N PHE A 226 -11.07 6.97 -33.03
CA PHE A 226 -11.33 5.55 -33.28
C PHE A 226 -12.02 4.88 -32.09
N TYR A 227 -11.49 5.06 -30.87
CA TYR A 227 -12.11 4.51 -29.66
C TYR A 227 -13.54 5.02 -29.46
N LEU A 228 -13.79 6.33 -29.60
CA LEU A 228 -15.13 6.92 -29.45
C LEU A 228 -16.12 6.40 -30.49
N LYS A 229 -15.66 6.13 -31.72
CA LYS A 229 -16.49 5.51 -32.76
C LYS A 229 -16.79 4.04 -32.48
N THR A 230 -15.84 3.33 -31.85
CA THR A 230 -15.92 1.87 -31.63
C THR A 230 -16.67 1.53 -30.36
N PHE A 231 -16.52 2.34 -29.31
CA PHE A 231 -17.13 2.17 -27.98
C PHE A 231 -17.84 3.47 -27.58
N PRO A 232 -18.92 3.87 -28.28
CA PRO A 232 -19.58 5.16 -28.04
C PRO A 232 -20.19 5.28 -26.64
N ASP A 233 -20.53 4.15 -26.02
CA ASP A 233 -21.05 4.03 -24.66
C ASP A 233 -19.96 4.09 -23.58
N GLN A 234 -18.67 4.07 -23.96
CA GLN A 234 -17.53 4.10 -23.04
C GLN A 234 -16.76 5.42 -23.07
N THR A 235 -17.46 6.53 -23.37
CA THR A 235 -16.83 7.85 -23.53
C THR A 235 -16.01 8.24 -22.30
N GLU A 236 -16.54 8.04 -21.08
CA GLU A 236 -15.85 8.34 -19.82
C GLU A 236 -14.55 7.54 -19.66
N GLY A 237 -14.58 6.24 -19.95
CA GLY A 237 -13.39 5.40 -19.91
C GLY A 237 -12.32 5.79 -20.93
N ILE A 238 -12.75 6.23 -22.11
CA ILE A 238 -11.84 6.73 -23.14
C ILE A 238 -11.20 8.04 -22.69
N GLU A 239 -11.95 8.96 -22.07
CA GLU A 239 -11.40 10.18 -21.49
C GLU A 239 -10.44 9.87 -20.33
N ALA A 240 -10.78 8.94 -19.45
CA ALA A 240 -9.91 8.50 -18.36
C ALA A 240 -8.60 7.90 -18.89
N LEU A 241 -8.68 7.07 -19.93
CA LEU A 241 -7.51 6.47 -20.56
C LEU A 241 -6.60 7.52 -21.21
N MET A 242 -7.18 8.49 -21.91
CA MET A 242 -6.46 9.55 -22.63
C MET A 242 -5.87 10.60 -21.66
N GLY A 243 -6.57 10.89 -20.57
CA GLY A 243 -6.13 11.82 -19.54
C GLY A 243 -5.03 11.29 -18.63
N PHE A 244 -4.80 9.96 -18.62
CA PHE A 244 -3.89 9.31 -17.69
C PHE A 244 -2.44 9.81 -17.77
N THR A 245 -1.95 10.09 -18.98
CA THR A 245 -0.58 10.60 -19.16
C THR A 245 -0.42 11.98 -18.53
N ALA A 246 -1.39 12.87 -18.71
CA ALA A 246 -1.37 14.20 -18.08
C ALA A 246 -1.42 14.08 -16.56
N TYR A 247 -2.27 13.20 -16.04
CA TYR A 247 -2.35 12.90 -14.60
C TYR A 247 -0.98 12.48 -14.02
N LEU A 248 -0.26 11.57 -14.67
CA LEU A 248 1.07 11.13 -14.20
C LEU A 248 2.09 12.27 -14.18
N TYR A 249 2.08 13.14 -15.19
CA TYR A 249 2.95 14.31 -15.21
C TYR A 249 2.61 15.29 -14.09
N ASP A 250 1.33 15.60 -13.89
CA ASP A 250 0.88 16.51 -12.85
C ASP A 250 1.20 15.97 -11.44
N GLN A 251 0.99 14.68 -11.22
CA GLN A 251 1.35 14.02 -9.96
C GLN A 251 2.85 14.11 -9.66
N LYS A 252 3.71 13.94 -10.68
CA LYS A 252 5.17 14.06 -10.54
C LYS A 252 5.60 15.49 -10.21
N ASN A 253 4.96 16.49 -10.82
CA ASN A 253 5.27 17.90 -10.63
C ASN A 253 4.83 18.43 -9.25
N LEU A 254 3.78 17.84 -8.65
CA LEU A 254 3.34 18.18 -7.30
C LEU A 254 4.33 17.82 -6.18
N GLY A 255 5.30 16.94 -6.44
CA GLY A 255 6.34 16.57 -5.47
C GLY A 255 7.43 17.61 -5.26
N THR A 256 7.51 18.63 -6.13
CA THR A 256 8.64 19.57 -6.20
C THR A 256 8.16 21.03 -6.13
N GLY A 257 7.94 21.57 -4.93
CA GLY A 257 7.65 22.99 -4.74
C GLY A 257 7.16 23.35 -3.33
N PRO A 258 7.07 24.64 -2.97
CA PRO A 258 6.41 25.09 -1.74
C PRO A 258 4.88 24.93 -1.82
N ASP A 259 4.23 24.51 -0.72
CA ASP A 259 2.82 24.07 -0.67
C ASP A 259 1.75 25.17 -0.85
N TYR A 260 2.15 26.45 -0.99
CA TYR A 260 1.24 27.60 -0.83
C TYR A 260 0.89 28.37 -2.11
N ASP A 261 1.11 27.82 -3.31
CA ASP A 261 0.73 28.49 -4.57
C ASP A 261 -0.72 28.12 -5.02
N LYS A 262 -1.47 29.12 -5.49
CA LYS A 262 -2.80 28.93 -6.11
C LYS A 262 -2.74 27.98 -7.30
N SER A 263 -1.63 27.97 -8.03
CA SER A 263 -1.38 27.02 -9.12
C SER A 263 -1.45 25.56 -8.64
N ARG A 264 -0.87 25.29 -7.46
CA ARG A 264 -0.83 23.96 -6.85
C ARG A 264 -2.18 23.49 -6.35
N LYS A 265 -2.99 24.40 -5.79
CA LYS A 265 -4.38 24.09 -5.43
C LYS A 265 -5.18 23.63 -6.66
N ARG A 266 -5.04 24.33 -7.79
CA ARG A 266 -5.70 23.94 -9.04
C ARG A 266 -5.23 22.57 -9.52
N GLN A 267 -3.93 22.27 -9.46
CA GLN A 267 -3.41 20.94 -9.79
C GLN A 267 -4.00 19.84 -8.90
N TYR A 268 -4.19 20.08 -7.58
CA TYR A 268 -4.88 19.11 -6.73
C TYR A 268 -6.35 18.92 -7.14
N GLU A 269 -7.06 20.00 -7.49
CA GLU A 269 -8.44 19.91 -8.00
C GLU A 269 -8.49 19.08 -9.30
N ASP A 270 -7.58 19.34 -10.25
CA ASP A 270 -7.51 18.63 -11.53
C ASP A 270 -7.19 17.13 -11.34
N LEU A 271 -6.27 16.78 -10.43
CA LEU A 271 -5.95 15.38 -10.11
C LEU A 271 -7.13 14.66 -9.45
N THR A 272 -7.83 15.32 -8.54
CA THR A 272 -9.01 14.77 -7.89
C THR A 272 -10.15 14.58 -8.89
N GLU A 273 -10.38 15.54 -9.79
CA GLU A 273 -11.41 15.41 -10.85
C GLU A 273 -11.13 14.21 -11.75
N TYR A 274 -9.86 14.00 -12.11
CA TYR A 274 -9.45 12.79 -12.83
C TYR A 274 -9.70 11.52 -12.02
N GLN A 275 -9.39 11.50 -10.73
CA GLN A 275 -9.66 10.35 -9.87
C GLN A 275 -11.16 10.04 -9.78
N PHE A 276 -12.01 11.07 -9.67
CA PHE A 276 -13.47 10.90 -9.70
C PHE A 276 -13.93 10.21 -10.98
N LEU A 277 -13.50 10.70 -12.15
CA LEU A 277 -13.81 10.09 -13.44
C LEU A 277 -13.38 8.62 -13.49
N LEU A 278 -12.19 8.33 -12.97
CA LEU A 278 -11.64 6.97 -12.95
C LEU A 278 -12.42 6.04 -12.01
N ILE A 279 -12.79 6.51 -10.82
CA ILE A 279 -13.58 5.76 -9.85
C ILE A 279 -14.95 5.42 -10.42
N ASP A 280 -15.66 6.42 -10.95
CA ASP A 280 -17.02 6.24 -11.48
C ASP A 280 -17.03 5.29 -12.68
N PHE A 281 -16.12 5.51 -13.64
CA PHE A 281 -15.98 4.62 -14.79
C PHE A 281 -15.67 3.19 -14.35
N VAL A 282 -14.63 2.98 -13.53
CA VAL A 282 -14.23 1.61 -13.14
C VAL A 282 -15.30 0.94 -12.27
N TYR A 283 -15.99 1.70 -11.41
CA TYR A 283 -17.12 1.19 -10.64
C TYR A 283 -18.22 0.65 -11.57
N SER A 284 -18.57 1.40 -12.63
CA SER A 284 -19.61 1.02 -13.59
C SER A 284 -19.27 -0.24 -14.40
N ILE A 285 -18.00 -0.43 -14.78
CA ILE A 285 -17.54 -1.60 -15.55
C ILE A 285 -17.03 -2.75 -14.68
N SER A 286 -16.99 -2.60 -13.35
CA SER A 286 -16.37 -3.59 -12.45
C SER A 286 -17.00 -4.98 -12.47
N GLY A 287 -18.22 -5.12 -13.01
CA GLY A 287 -18.88 -6.40 -13.25
C GLY A 287 -18.40 -7.13 -14.51
N ASP A 288 -17.77 -6.44 -15.46
CA ASP A 288 -17.15 -7.02 -16.65
C ASP A 288 -15.64 -7.16 -16.46
N LEU A 289 -15.23 -8.33 -15.96
CA LEU A 289 -13.83 -8.66 -15.69
C LEU A 289 -12.93 -8.47 -16.92
N LYS A 290 -13.42 -8.77 -18.14
CA LYS A 290 -12.61 -8.67 -19.36
C LYS A 290 -12.29 -7.21 -19.66
N THR A 291 -13.30 -6.34 -19.58
CA THR A 291 -13.16 -4.92 -19.87
C THR A 291 -12.29 -4.21 -18.84
N VAL A 292 -12.53 -4.43 -17.53
CA VAL A 292 -11.74 -3.78 -16.47
C VAL A 292 -10.28 -4.24 -16.44
N THR A 293 -10.02 -5.53 -16.68
CA THR A 293 -8.65 -6.06 -16.75
C THR A 293 -7.89 -5.43 -17.91
N ARG A 294 -8.53 -5.32 -19.07
CA ARG A 294 -7.93 -4.71 -20.26
C ARG A 294 -7.65 -3.23 -20.06
N PHE A 295 -8.58 -2.51 -19.44
CA PHE A 295 -8.42 -1.10 -19.10
C PHE A 295 -7.21 -0.89 -18.18
N TRP A 296 -7.10 -1.66 -17.09
CA TRP A 296 -5.97 -1.57 -16.18
C TRP A 296 -4.64 -1.94 -16.85
N ARG A 297 -4.61 -2.98 -17.68
CA ARG A 297 -3.40 -3.37 -18.43
C ARG A 297 -2.89 -2.22 -19.30
N LEU A 298 -3.80 -1.56 -20.02
CA LEU A 298 -3.41 -0.48 -20.93
C LEU A 298 -2.88 0.75 -20.19
N MET A 299 -3.44 1.06 -19.01
CA MET A 299 -2.88 2.09 -18.12
C MET A 299 -1.53 1.66 -17.54
N GLU A 300 -1.38 0.40 -17.15
CA GLU A 300 -0.11 -0.14 -16.64
C GLU A 300 1.00 -0.06 -17.69
N ASP A 301 0.70 -0.42 -18.95
CA ASP A 301 1.64 -0.33 -20.06
C ASP A 301 2.07 1.13 -20.30
N GLN A 302 1.13 2.09 -20.28
CA GLN A 302 1.46 3.52 -20.33
C GLN A 302 2.37 3.95 -19.18
N ALA A 303 2.03 3.58 -17.95
CA ALA A 303 2.81 3.92 -16.77
C ALA A 303 4.23 3.34 -16.85
N ARG A 304 4.37 2.11 -17.34
CA ARG A 304 5.64 1.41 -17.51
C ARG A 304 6.55 2.13 -18.51
N VAL A 305 6.04 2.50 -19.68
CA VAL A 305 6.85 3.23 -20.68
C VAL A 305 7.19 4.67 -20.26
N LEU A 306 6.37 5.27 -19.40
CA LEU A 306 6.64 6.59 -18.79
C LEU A 306 7.50 6.51 -17.52
N GLY A 307 7.91 5.33 -17.08
CA GLY A 307 8.70 5.13 -15.86
C GLY A 307 7.97 5.54 -14.57
N SER A 308 6.63 5.44 -14.55
CA SER A 308 5.75 5.87 -13.45
C SER A 308 4.87 4.73 -12.94
N LEU A 309 5.39 3.50 -12.96
CA LEU A 309 4.65 2.30 -12.55
C LEU A 309 4.24 2.34 -11.07
N SER A 310 5.11 2.85 -10.18
CA SER A 310 4.80 2.94 -8.74
C SER A 310 3.66 3.92 -8.46
N GLU A 311 3.61 5.05 -9.17
CA GLU A 311 2.54 6.03 -9.10
C GLU A 311 1.22 5.42 -9.56
N PHE A 312 1.24 4.66 -10.66
CA PHE A 312 0.09 3.91 -11.15
C PHE A 312 -0.41 2.88 -10.14
N GLU A 313 0.47 2.09 -9.54
CA GLU A 313 0.08 1.07 -8.56
C GLU A 313 -0.59 1.70 -7.32
N LYS A 314 -0.07 2.84 -6.85
CA LYS A 314 -0.68 3.63 -5.76
C LYS A 314 -2.05 4.16 -6.15
N LEU A 315 -2.19 4.71 -7.36
CA LEU A 315 -3.47 5.18 -7.89
C LEU A 315 -4.47 4.01 -7.96
N ARG A 316 -4.10 2.91 -8.61
CA ARG A 316 -4.96 1.72 -8.76
C ARG A 316 -5.40 1.19 -7.40
N SER A 317 -4.48 1.04 -6.45
CA SER A 317 -4.78 0.61 -5.09
C SER A 317 -5.77 1.55 -4.40
N GLY A 318 -5.54 2.88 -4.47
CA GLY A 318 -6.46 3.88 -3.91
C GLY A 318 -7.87 3.78 -4.50
N VAL A 319 -7.98 3.76 -5.84
CA VAL A 319 -9.26 3.67 -6.56
C VAL A 319 -9.99 2.37 -6.20
N MET A 320 -9.30 1.23 -6.19
CA MET A 320 -9.91 -0.07 -5.83
C MET A 320 -10.36 -0.14 -4.37
N GLY A 321 -9.62 0.48 -3.45
CA GLY A 321 -10.04 0.61 -2.06
C GLY A 321 -11.35 1.38 -1.94
N GLN A 322 -11.49 2.49 -2.66
CA GLN A 322 -12.73 3.26 -2.67
C GLN A 322 -13.90 2.48 -3.28
N ILE A 323 -13.68 1.82 -4.42
CA ILE A 323 -14.69 0.95 -5.05
C ILE A 323 -15.12 -0.19 -4.12
N ALA A 324 -14.18 -0.80 -3.38
CA ALA A 324 -14.49 -1.85 -2.41
C ALA A 324 -15.40 -1.36 -1.28
N VAL A 325 -15.18 -0.14 -0.78
CA VAL A 325 -16.08 0.49 0.21
C VAL A 325 -17.43 0.80 -0.41
N MET A 326 -17.49 1.40 -1.61
CA MET A 326 -18.75 1.70 -2.31
C MET A 326 -19.60 0.43 -2.52
N LYS A 327 -18.97 -0.68 -2.96
CA LYS A 327 -19.64 -1.97 -3.10
C LYS A 327 -20.12 -2.52 -1.76
N SER A 328 -19.31 -2.41 -0.72
CA SER A 328 -19.69 -2.82 0.64
C SER A 328 -20.87 -2.02 1.19
N LEU A 329 -20.89 -0.70 1.00
CA LEU A 329 -22.00 0.18 1.38
C LEU A 329 -23.28 -0.18 0.61
N LYS A 330 -23.18 -0.35 -0.72
CA LYS A 330 -24.30 -0.77 -1.57
C LYS A 330 -24.88 -2.12 -1.15
N SER A 331 -24.03 -3.08 -0.83
CA SER A 331 -24.43 -4.43 -0.38
C SER A 331 -25.19 -4.40 0.96
N ASN A 332 -24.93 -3.39 1.78
CA ASN A 332 -25.61 -3.14 3.04
C ASN A 332 -26.76 -2.12 2.93
N ASN A 333 -27.18 -1.75 1.71
CA ASN A 333 -28.20 -0.73 1.44
C ASN A 333 -27.90 0.64 2.10
N ILE A 334 -26.62 0.97 2.29
CA ILE A 334 -26.20 2.27 2.77
C ILE A 334 -25.99 3.18 1.56
N SER A 335 -26.78 4.26 1.50
CA SER A 335 -26.63 5.27 0.45
C SER A 335 -25.33 6.04 0.62
N PHE A 336 -24.64 6.28 -0.48
CA PHE A 336 -23.42 7.08 -0.53
C PHE A 336 -23.40 7.96 -1.78
N SER A 337 -22.58 9.00 -1.74
CA SER A 337 -22.25 9.83 -2.90
C SER A 337 -20.75 10.10 -2.95
N LEU A 338 -20.24 10.30 -4.16
CA LEU A 338 -18.89 10.81 -4.35
C LEU A 338 -18.85 12.31 -3.99
N PRO A 339 -17.75 12.80 -3.40
CA PRO A 339 -17.56 14.20 -3.03
C PRO A 339 -17.40 15.07 -4.27
N HIS A 340 -17.65 16.37 -4.12
CA HIS A 340 -17.24 17.32 -5.15
C HIS A 340 -15.69 17.37 -5.20
N PRO A 341 -15.03 17.49 -6.36
CA PRO A 341 -13.55 17.47 -6.44
C PRO A 341 -12.86 18.47 -5.50
N ARG A 342 -13.43 19.67 -5.34
CA ARG A 342 -12.97 20.66 -4.35
C ARG A 342 -12.99 20.16 -2.91
N GLU A 343 -13.98 19.35 -2.52
CA GLU A 343 -14.09 18.82 -1.16
C GLU A 343 -13.00 17.78 -0.89
N ASP A 344 -12.74 16.87 -1.83
CA ASP A 344 -11.63 15.93 -1.70
C ASP A 344 -10.27 16.66 -1.69
N ALA A 345 -10.03 17.57 -2.64
CA ALA A 345 -8.78 18.33 -2.69
C ALA A 345 -8.49 19.11 -1.38
N LEU A 346 -9.51 19.68 -0.73
CA LEU A 346 -9.37 20.49 0.48
C LEU A 346 -9.46 19.69 1.78
N TYR A 347 -10.45 18.81 1.90
CA TYR A 347 -10.82 18.11 3.12
C TYR A 347 -10.47 16.61 3.09
N ALA A 348 -10.02 16.10 1.94
CA ALA A 348 -9.66 14.70 1.71
C ALA A 348 -10.78 13.72 2.07
N VAL A 349 -11.99 14.11 1.70
CA VAL A 349 -13.19 13.28 1.72
C VAL A 349 -13.18 12.46 0.44
N ASP A 350 -13.24 11.14 0.55
CA ASP A 350 -13.32 10.20 -0.58
C ASP A 350 -14.79 9.80 -0.86
N LEU A 351 -15.66 9.76 0.16
CA LEU A 351 -17.09 9.45 0.04
C LEU A 351 -17.93 10.21 1.07
N TRP A 352 -19.22 10.38 0.79
CA TRP A 352 -20.23 10.85 1.73
C TRP A 352 -21.25 9.75 2.04
N ILE A 353 -21.64 9.63 3.32
CA ILE A 353 -22.81 8.84 3.74
C ILE A 353 -23.89 9.80 4.26
N GLY A 354 -24.86 10.12 3.42
CA GLY A 354 -25.79 11.24 3.69
C GLY A 354 -25.06 12.59 3.70
N ASP A 355 -25.61 13.58 4.39
CA ASP A 355 -25.14 14.98 4.33
C ASP A 355 -24.12 15.35 5.43
N ASP A 356 -23.83 14.42 6.35
CA ASP A 356 -23.14 14.69 7.62
C ASP A 356 -21.98 13.75 7.91
N MET A 357 -21.73 12.72 7.10
CA MET A 357 -20.70 11.70 7.38
C MET A 357 -19.68 11.61 6.25
N PRO A 358 -18.62 12.44 6.28
CA PRO A 358 -17.54 12.35 5.32
C PRO A 358 -16.60 11.17 5.64
N LEU A 359 -16.25 10.39 4.63
CA LEU A 359 -15.36 9.23 4.71
C LEU A 359 -14.04 9.53 4.02
N GLN A 360 -12.92 9.21 4.68
CA GLN A 360 -11.64 9.05 4.03
C GLN A 360 -11.26 7.57 4.03
N ILE A 361 -10.76 7.09 2.89
CA ILE A 361 -10.40 5.71 2.64
C ILE A 361 -8.91 5.66 2.32
N LYS A 362 -8.21 4.76 2.99
CA LYS A 362 -6.81 4.44 2.73
C LYS A 362 -6.62 2.95 2.62
N VAL A 363 -5.77 2.57 1.67
CA VAL A 363 -5.37 1.19 1.47
C VAL A 363 -3.94 1.04 1.97
N ASP A 364 -3.69 0.04 2.79
CA ASP A 364 -2.35 -0.21 3.34
C ASP A 364 -2.10 -1.71 3.53
N ASN A 365 -0.99 -2.21 2.97
CA ASN A 365 -0.60 -3.61 3.05
C ASN A 365 0.06 -4.03 4.36
N THR A 366 0.41 -3.05 5.19
CA THR A 366 1.08 -3.29 6.47
C THR A 366 0.11 -3.57 7.60
N ILE A 367 -1.18 -3.26 7.42
CA ILE A 367 -2.21 -3.59 8.40
C ILE A 367 -2.78 -5.00 8.16
N PRO A 368 -2.91 -5.84 9.20
CA PRO A 368 -3.42 -7.20 9.02
C PRO A 368 -4.95 -7.26 8.94
N LEU A 369 -5.65 -6.26 9.47
CA LEU A 369 -7.10 -6.21 9.60
C LEU A 369 -7.64 -4.82 9.22
N PRO A 370 -8.87 -4.73 8.66
CA PRO A 370 -9.49 -3.45 8.38
C PRO A 370 -9.75 -2.66 9.67
N LEU A 371 -9.64 -1.34 9.56
CA LEU A 371 -9.80 -0.41 10.68
C LEU A 371 -10.75 0.72 10.29
N VAL A 372 -11.60 1.13 11.22
CA VAL A 372 -12.33 2.40 11.11
C VAL A 372 -12.05 3.21 12.36
N ALA A 373 -11.61 4.45 12.17
CA ALA A 373 -11.60 5.48 13.18
C ALA A 373 -12.85 6.36 13.01
N LYS A 374 -13.60 6.51 14.11
CA LYS A 374 -14.77 7.37 14.18
C LYS A 374 -14.39 8.69 14.85
N PHE A 375 -14.93 9.81 14.36
CA PHE A 375 -14.88 11.08 15.08
C PHE A 375 -16.28 11.37 15.61
N SER A 376 -16.44 11.31 16.93
CA SER A 376 -17.68 11.61 17.64
C SER A 376 -17.55 12.87 18.50
N ASP A 377 -18.71 13.36 18.90
CA ASP A 377 -18.95 14.60 19.64
C ASP A 377 -18.24 14.70 21.00
N SER A 378 -16.95 15.02 21.03
CA SER A 378 -16.28 15.41 22.29
C SER A 378 -15.19 16.45 22.09
N ILE A 379 -15.55 17.61 21.54
CA ILE A 379 -14.77 18.82 21.81
C ILE A 379 -15.05 19.25 23.24
N SER A 380 -14.25 18.75 24.18
CA SER A 380 -13.97 19.43 25.44
C SER A 380 -12.58 19.06 25.95
N ALA A 381 -11.55 19.59 25.30
CA ALA A 381 -10.24 19.74 25.91
C ALA A 381 -9.77 21.20 25.72
N PRO A 382 -9.67 22.00 26.80
CA PRO A 382 -9.12 23.33 26.72
C PRO A 382 -7.60 23.24 26.51
N ILE A 383 -7.15 23.88 25.44
CA ILE A 383 -5.82 24.51 25.31
C ILE A 383 -4.62 23.58 25.55
N GLY A 384 -4.05 23.11 24.43
CA GLY A 384 -2.70 22.57 24.34
C GLY A 384 -2.64 21.05 24.41
N VAL A 385 -2.24 20.43 23.29
CA VAL A 385 -1.81 19.01 23.18
C VAL A 385 -2.98 18.01 23.04
N PHE A 386 -3.09 17.44 21.83
CA PHE A 386 -4.08 16.47 21.32
C PHE A 386 -5.54 16.95 21.25
N MET A 387 -6.03 17.18 20.01
CA MET A 387 -7.46 17.37 19.77
C MET A 387 -8.17 16.03 20.06
N GLY A 388 -8.91 15.97 21.15
CA GLY A 388 -9.68 14.78 21.55
C GLY A 388 -10.90 14.61 20.64
N GLY A 389 -10.80 13.69 19.69
CA GLY A 389 -11.94 12.89 19.23
C GLY A 389 -11.77 11.48 19.76
N GLU A 390 -12.85 10.79 20.14
CA GLU A 390 -12.76 9.39 20.54
C GLU A 390 -12.49 8.52 19.31
N VAL A 391 -11.20 8.25 19.04
CA VAL A 391 -10.79 7.32 17.98
C VAL A 391 -11.08 5.89 18.44
N VAL A 392 -12.30 5.42 18.18
CA VAL A 392 -12.66 4.01 18.38
C VAL A 392 -12.10 3.20 17.21
N LEU A 393 -10.95 2.54 17.42
CA LEU A 393 -10.40 1.60 16.44
C LEU A 393 -11.15 0.28 16.55
N LEU A 394 -12.02 0.04 15.58
CA LEU A 394 -12.74 -1.22 15.43
C LEU A 394 -11.90 -2.12 14.52
N GLY A 395 -11.18 -3.08 15.09
CA GLY A 395 -10.32 -4.03 14.34
C GLY A 395 -9.32 -4.87 15.14
N GLY A 396 -9.44 -4.94 16.48
CA GLY A 396 -8.61 -5.80 17.35
C GLY A 396 -7.50 -5.06 18.12
N ASP A 397 -6.91 -5.74 19.11
CA ASP A 397 -5.88 -5.21 20.03
C ASP A 397 -4.60 -4.70 19.34
N TYR A 398 -4.46 -4.96 18.04
CA TYR A 398 -3.30 -4.63 17.22
C TYR A 398 -3.00 -3.13 17.16
N ALA A 399 -4.02 -2.28 17.22
CA ALA A 399 -3.82 -0.84 17.12
C ALA A 399 -3.37 -0.18 18.43
N ARG A 400 -3.49 -0.88 19.57
CA ARG A 400 -3.16 -0.33 20.90
C ARG A 400 -1.74 -0.68 21.36
N ASN A 401 -1.16 -1.78 20.88
CA ASN A 401 0.06 -2.33 21.47
C ASN A 401 1.35 -2.07 20.68
N ASP A 402 1.28 -1.87 19.35
CA ASP A 402 2.49 -1.72 18.52
C ASP A 402 2.47 -0.43 17.70
N GLY A 403 3.05 0.65 18.25
CA GLY A 403 3.81 1.66 17.49
C GLY A 403 3.22 2.27 16.22
N ASN A 404 1.91 2.18 15.97
CA ASN A 404 1.28 2.57 14.70
C ASN A 404 1.03 4.09 14.63
N TYR A 405 2.08 4.87 14.93
CA TYR A 405 2.13 6.33 14.80
C TYR A 405 1.68 6.81 13.42
N TYR A 406 1.88 6.01 12.39
CA TYR A 406 1.39 6.29 11.04
C TYR A 406 -0.14 6.40 11.00
N ILE A 407 -0.86 5.43 11.57
CA ILE A 407 -2.33 5.41 11.56
C ILE A 407 -2.87 6.58 12.37
N ILE A 408 -2.27 6.85 13.53
CA ILE A 408 -2.65 7.97 14.41
C ILE A 408 -2.45 9.31 13.69
N ASP A 409 -1.27 9.55 13.08
CA ASP A 409 -0.98 10.77 12.33
C ASP A 409 -1.97 11.00 11.18
N LYS A 410 -2.31 9.95 10.42
CA LYS A 410 -3.29 10.07 9.33
C LYS A 410 -4.69 10.38 9.85
N THR A 411 -5.09 9.71 10.93
CA THR A 411 -6.39 9.90 11.58
C THR A 411 -6.52 11.33 12.13
N ASP A 412 -5.50 11.83 12.83
CA ASP A 412 -5.48 13.19 13.39
C ASP A 412 -5.51 14.28 12.31
N ARG A 413 -4.76 14.09 11.22
CA ARG A 413 -4.79 15.01 10.07
C ARG A 413 -6.16 15.07 9.44
N TYR A 414 -6.81 13.92 9.24
CA TYR A 414 -8.13 13.88 8.66
C TYR A 414 -9.18 14.49 9.59
N MET A 415 -9.14 14.18 10.88
CA MET A 415 -10.00 14.83 11.89
C MET A 415 -9.86 16.35 11.85
N THR A 416 -8.64 16.87 11.74
CA THR A 416 -8.39 18.31 11.60
C THR A 416 -9.10 18.91 10.38
N LYS A 417 -9.13 18.17 9.26
CA LYS A 417 -9.82 18.59 8.03
C LYS A 417 -11.34 18.56 8.19
N VAL A 418 -11.89 17.52 8.81
CA VAL A 418 -13.33 17.42 9.11
C VAL A 418 -13.76 18.58 10.03
N LEU A 419 -13.02 18.86 11.10
CA LEU A 419 -13.28 19.99 12.00
C LEU A 419 -13.14 21.36 11.33
N LYS A 420 -12.28 21.48 10.30
CA LYS A 420 -12.19 22.68 9.49
C LYS A 420 -13.45 22.83 8.62
N GLN A 421 -13.87 21.76 7.94
CA GLN A 421 -15.06 21.76 7.09
C GLN A 421 -16.34 22.06 7.89
N GLU A 422 -16.49 21.48 9.09
CA GLU A 422 -17.60 21.77 10.00
C GLU A 422 -17.66 23.27 10.36
N ARG A 423 -16.52 23.88 10.70
CA ARG A 423 -16.44 25.32 10.99
C ARG A 423 -16.79 26.20 9.78
N GLU A 424 -16.37 25.80 8.58
CA GLU A 424 -16.61 26.57 7.35
C GLU A 424 -18.05 26.43 6.84
N THR A 425 -18.66 25.27 7.03
CA THR A 425 -20.03 24.99 6.56
C THR A 425 -21.11 25.28 7.60
N GLY A 426 -20.75 25.37 8.88
CA GLY A 426 -21.68 25.45 10.01
C GLY A 426 -22.51 24.18 10.22
N LYS A 427 -22.21 23.10 9.49
CA LYS A 427 -22.87 21.80 9.61
C LYS A 427 -22.01 20.88 10.45
N ARG A 428 -22.65 20.19 11.39
CA ARG A 428 -22.00 19.16 12.21
C ARG A 428 -21.60 17.96 11.33
N LEU A 429 -20.36 17.48 11.46
CA LEU A 429 -19.84 16.36 10.66
C LEU A 429 -19.34 15.20 11.53
N PHE A 430 -19.72 13.99 11.15
CA PHE A 430 -19.33 12.72 11.79
C PHE A 430 -18.30 12.00 10.93
N GLY A 431 -17.08 12.54 10.86
CA GLY A 431 -16.06 11.96 9.99
C GLY A 431 -15.73 10.49 10.31
N ARG A 432 -15.35 9.75 9.26
CA ARG A 432 -14.88 8.36 9.34
C ARG A 432 -13.59 8.20 8.56
N PHE A 433 -12.59 7.59 9.16
CA PHE A 433 -11.36 7.22 8.48
C PHE A 433 -11.27 5.70 8.40
N VAL A 434 -11.32 5.16 7.18
CA VAL A 434 -11.35 3.72 6.88
C VAL A 434 -9.98 3.31 6.34
N MET A 435 -9.35 2.33 6.97
CA MET A 435 -8.13 1.70 6.47
C MET A 435 -8.39 0.24 6.09
N ILE A 436 -7.94 -0.15 4.90
CA ILE A 436 -8.29 -1.44 4.28
C ILE A 436 -7.00 -2.16 3.83
N PRO A 437 -6.77 -3.41 4.25
CA PRO A 437 -5.70 -4.22 3.68
C PRO A 437 -6.03 -4.70 2.26
N HIS A 438 -5.04 -4.86 1.37
CA HIS A 438 -5.29 -5.40 0.01
C HIS A 438 -5.94 -6.79 0.04
N SER A 439 -5.71 -7.59 1.09
CA SER A 439 -6.29 -8.93 1.20
C SER A 439 -7.81 -8.95 1.34
N TYR A 440 -8.45 -7.80 1.58
CA TYR A 440 -9.90 -7.68 1.79
C TYR A 440 -10.69 -7.27 0.54
N PHE A 441 -10.03 -7.11 -0.61
CA PHE A 441 -10.71 -6.86 -1.87
C PHE A 441 -9.89 -7.33 -3.09
N ASN A 442 -10.56 -7.54 -4.22
CA ASN A 442 -9.90 -7.85 -5.48
C ASN A 442 -9.31 -6.58 -6.10
N ILE A 443 -7.98 -6.54 -6.31
CA ILE A 443 -7.26 -5.36 -6.84
C ILE A 443 -7.55 -5.02 -8.32
N ILE A 444 -8.33 -5.86 -9.03
CA ILE A 444 -8.74 -5.63 -10.42
C ILE A 444 -10.18 -5.10 -10.45
N THR A 445 -11.08 -5.71 -9.69
CA THR A 445 -12.53 -5.42 -9.75
C THR A 445 -13.05 -4.59 -8.57
N GLY A 446 -12.23 -4.36 -7.55
CA GLY A 446 -12.64 -3.78 -6.27
C GLY A 446 -13.67 -4.64 -5.52
N GLU A 447 -13.88 -5.90 -5.90
CA GLU A 447 -14.86 -6.76 -5.23
C GLU A 447 -14.43 -7.05 -3.78
N PRO A 448 -15.19 -6.65 -2.76
CA PRO A 448 -14.82 -6.84 -1.37
C PRO A 448 -15.03 -8.29 -0.92
N THR A 449 -14.28 -8.75 0.08
CA THR A 449 -14.56 -10.02 0.76
C THR A 449 -15.83 -9.90 1.61
N LYS A 450 -16.49 -11.03 1.90
CA LYS A 450 -17.69 -11.03 2.76
C LYS A 450 -17.40 -10.49 4.16
N GLU A 451 -16.22 -10.82 4.68
CA GLU A 451 -15.71 -10.33 5.95
C GLU A 451 -15.62 -8.80 5.95
N PHE A 452 -15.13 -8.20 4.86
CA PHE A 452 -15.06 -6.74 4.72
C PHE A 452 -16.45 -6.10 4.62
N VAL A 453 -17.36 -6.70 3.85
CA VAL A 453 -18.75 -6.21 3.73
C VAL A 453 -19.44 -6.19 5.08
N ASN A 454 -19.30 -7.26 5.87
CA ASN A 454 -19.85 -7.35 7.23
C ASN A 454 -19.19 -6.36 8.19
N PHE A 455 -17.89 -6.17 8.07
CA PHE A 455 -17.16 -5.17 8.84
C PHE A 455 -17.71 -3.76 8.59
N ILE A 456 -17.83 -3.35 7.32
CA ILE A 456 -18.40 -2.05 6.93
C ILE A 456 -19.83 -1.90 7.46
N ALA A 457 -20.66 -2.95 7.38
CA ALA A 457 -22.02 -2.94 7.94
C ALA A 457 -22.02 -2.59 9.44
N SER A 458 -21.11 -3.21 10.20
CA SER A 458 -21.05 -3.05 11.66
C SER A 458 -20.56 -1.67 12.12
N VAL A 459 -19.73 -1.00 11.31
CA VAL A 459 -19.10 0.27 11.69
C VAL A 459 -19.80 1.50 11.13
N MET A 460 -20.62 1.32 10.08
CA MET A 460 -21.33 2.41 9.39
C MET A 460 -22.81 2.57 9.80
N ASP A 461 -23.37 1.65 10.60
CA ASP A 461 -24.74 1.79 11.10
C ASP A 461 -24.88 2.97 12.08
N LYS A 462 -25.61 4.02 11.68
CA LYS A 462 -25.90 5.23 12.48
C LYS A 462 -26.61 4.90 13.80
N LYS A 463 -27.38 3.80 13.89
CA LYS A 463 -28.08 3.41 15.14
C LYS A 463 -27.11 2.97 16.24
N TYR A 464 -25.93 2.47 15.87
CA TYR A 464 -24.92 2.04 16.82
C TYR A 464 -24.33 3.24 17.59
N ASP A 465 -24.18 4.38 16.93
CA ASP A 465 -23.58 5.59 17.51
C ASP A 465 -24.45 6.22 18.60
N GLN A 466 -25.77 6.32 18.45
CA GLN A 466 -26.62 6.90 19.50
C GLN A 466 -26.63 6.05 20.78
N THR A 467 -26.66 4.72 20.64
CA THR A 467 -26.71 3.79 21.76
C THR A 467 -25.37 3.70 22.50
N GLU A 468 -24.24 3.78 21.79
CA GLU A 468 -22.90 3.88 22.39
C GLU A 468 -22.68 5.25 23.04
N ILE A 469 -23.11 6.35 22.41
CA ILE A 469 -23.05 7.70 23.01
C ILE A 469 -23.87 7.76 24.30
N GLU A 470 -25.05 7.15 24.36
CA GLU A 470 -25.86 7.04 25.57
C GLU A 470 -25.24 6.11 26.64
N LYS A 471 -24.58 5.02 26.22
CA LYS A 471 -23.80 4.15 27.12
C LYS A 471 -22.55 4.83 27.69
N VAL A 472 -21.87 5.64 26.90
CA VAL A 472 -20.70 6.42 27.34
C VAL A 472 -21.14 7.55 28.27
N LYS A 473 -22.22 8.27 27.95
CA LYS A 473 -22.83 9.29 28.84
C LYS A 473 -23.32 8.69 30.16
N SER A 474 -23.85 7.47 30.16
CA SER A 474 -24.28 6.77 31.39
C SER A 474 -23.13 6.12 32.16
N LYS A 475 -21.99 5.84 31.52
CA LYS A 475 -20.75 5.34 32.15
C LYS A 475 -19.77 6.45 32.57
N GLN A 476 -20.06 7.72 32.33
CA GLN A 476 -19.30 8.89 32.83
C GLN A 476 -19.47 9.11 34.35
N LYS A 477 -19.16 8.07 35.14
CA LYS A 477 -18.83 8.17 36.56
C LYS A 477 -17.40 7.70 36.86
N TYR A 478 -16.58 7.49 35.84
CA TYR A 478 -15.15 7.22 36.01
C TYR A 478 -14.28 8.23 35.27
N SER A 479 -13.25 8.66 36.00
CA SER A 479 -12.21 9.64 35.72
C SER A 479 -11.76 9.74 34.27
N ALA A 480 -11.55 10.97 33.81
CA ALA A 480 -10.78 11.32 32.62
C ALA A 480 -9.55 10.40 32.45
N ILE A 481 -9.63 9.46 31.52
CA ILE A 481 -8.47 8.73 31.03
C ILE A 481 -7.89 9.59 29.92
N ASN A 482 -6.97 10.48 30.30
CA ASN A 482 -6.07 11.09 29.34
C ASN A 482 -5.21 9.96 28.75
N LEU A 483 -5.32 9.74 27.43
CA LEU A 483 -4.40 8.92 26.66
C LEU A 483 -3.03 9.59 26.64
N THR A 484 -2.31 9.44 27.75
CA THR A 484 -0.86 9.63 27.83
C THR A 484 -0.24 8.29 27.43
N PRO A 485 0.80 8.25 26.57
CA PRO A 485 1.42 7.00 26.16
C PRO A 485 1.81 6.14 27.37
N VAL A 486 1.52 4.84 27.31
CA VAL A 486 1.73 3.81 28.35
C VAL A 486 3.22 3.53 28.57
N PHE A 487 4.02 4.56 28.90
CA PHE A 487 5.47 4.43 29.08
C PHE A 487 5.99 4.77 30.47
N PHE A 488 5.11 5.16 31.39
CA PHE A 488 5.39 5.18 32.82
C PHE A 488 4.21 4.56 33.54
N GLN A 489 4.46 3.49 34.31
CA GLN A 489 3.47 3.04 35.30
C GLN A 489 3.08 4.23 36.17
N LYS A 490 1.78 4.36 36.42
CA LYS A 490 1.18 5.44 37.19
C LYS A 490 1.71 5.35 38.63
N ILE A 491 2.71 6.15 38.98
CA ILE A 491 3.12 6.33 40.37
C ILE A 491 2.36 7.54 40.87
N GLU A 492 1.35 7.30 41.69
CA GLU A 492 0.54 8.35 42.28
C GLU A 492 1.36 9.05 43.38
N LEU A 493 1.84 10.26 43.08
CA LEU A 493 2.46 11.15 44.07
C LEU A 493 1.38 12.06 44.68
N PRO A 494 1.10 12.01 46.00
CA PRO A 494 0.20 12.91 46.65
C PRO A 494 0.97 14.17 47.04
N LYS A 495 0.57 15.29 46.46
CA LYS A 495 0.30 16.52 47.20
C LYS A 495 -0.47 17.47 46.27
N ASP A 496 -1.67 17.83 46.72
CA ASP A 496 -2.55 18.85 46.14
C ASP A 496 -3.46 18.43 44.97
N GLY A 497 -3.93 17.18 44.97
CA GLY A 497 -5.09 16.77 44.15
C GLY A 497 -4.86 16.74 42.64
N LYS A 498 -3.60 16.86 42.17
CA LYS A 498 -3.22 16.70 40.77
C LYS A 498 -2.36 15.45 40.61
N VAL A 499 -2.83 14.51 39.82
CA VAL A 499 -2.06 13.31 39.43
C VAL A 499 -0.94 13.78 38.48
N ALA A 500 0.31 13.71 38.94
CA ALA A 500 1.49 13.95 38.10
C ALA A 500 2.18 12.62 37.78
N THR A 501 2.58 12.41 36.53
CA THR A 501 3.38 11.23 36.17
C THR A 501 4.86 11.44 36.53
N ALA A 502 5.65 10.36 36.64
CA ALA A 502 7.10 10.47 36.85
C ALA A 502 7.77 11.32 35.74
N HIS A 503 7.26 11.22 34.50
CA HIS A 503 7.68 12.07 33.39
C HIS A 503 7.41 13.55 33.67
N ASP A 504 6.21 13.92 34.11
CA ASP A 504 5.86 15.31 34.40
C ASP A 504 6.68 15.89 35.55
N PHE A 505 7.03 15.05 36.53
CA PHE A 505 7.94 15.43 37.61
C PHE A 505 9.34 15.76 37.08
N PHE A 506 9.97 14.85 36.32
CA PHE A 506 11.32 15.07 35.82
C PHE A 506 11.37 16.22 34.82
N VAL A 507 10.33 16.38 34.00
CA VAL A 507 10.20 17.53 33.09
C VAL A 507 10.08 18.83 33.88
N LYS A 508 9.25 18.88 34.93
CA LYS A 508 9.13 20.06 35.78
C LYS A 508 10.44 20.35 36.52
N GLU A 509 11.05 19.36 37.15
CA GLU A 509 12.32 19.53 37.86
C GLU A 509 13.46 19.95 36.90
N PHE A 510 13.48 19.40 35.68
CA PHE A 510 14.39 19.83 34.62
C PHE A 510 14.18 21.30 34.25
N PHE A 511 12.93 21.77 34.15
CA PHE A 511 12.63 23.18 33.86
C PHE A 511 12.87 24.12 35.04
N ASP A 512 12.59 23.70 36.26
CA ASP A 512 12.83 24.51 37.47
C ASP A 512 14.34 24.75 37.69
N ASN A 513 15.20 23.86 37.16
CA ASN A 513 16.66 24.01 37.14
C ASN A 513 17.20 24.49 35.79
N ALA A 514 16.33 24.96 34.87
CA ALA A 514 16.71 25.45 33.53
C ALA A 514 17.86 26.49 33.49
N PRO A 515 18.03 27.39 34.48
CA PRO A 515 19.13 28.35 34.49
C PRO A 515 20.54 27.71 34.60
N GLU A 516 20.64 26.46 35.04
CA GLU A 516 21.91 25.76 35.27
C GLU A 516 22.46 25.06 34.02
N PHE A 517 21.72 25.07 32.91
CA PHE A 517 22.11 24.39 31.67
C PHE A 517 22.87 25.31 30.69
N PRO A 518 23.67 24.74 29.77
CA PRO A 518 24.25 25.48 28.66
C PRO A 518 23.19 26.25 27.86
N HIS A 519 23.56 27.42 27.35
CA HIS A 519 22.67 28.37 26.68
C HIS A 519 21.91 27.75 25.49
N GLU A 520 22.50 26.78 24.80
CA GLU A 520 21.90 26.05 23.68
C GLU A 520 20.68 25.23 24.12
N ILE A 521 20.74 24.60 25.30
CA ILE A 521 19.63 23.84 25.88
C ILE A 521 18.54 24.79 26.38
N GLN A 522 18.92 25.92 26.97
CA GLN A 522 17.97 26.98 27.37
C GLN A 522 17.21 27.55 26.15
N HIS A 523 17.86 27.62 24.98
CA HIS A 523 17.23 28.10 23.75
C HIS A 523 16.18 27.12 23.20
N LEU A 524 16.48 25.82 23.20
CA LEU A 524 15.53 24.75 22.85
C LEU A 524 14.32 24.74 23.79
N ILE A 525 14.54 25.00 25.08
CA ILE A 525 13.50 25.15 26.10
C ILE A 525 12.57 26.34 25.81
N LYS A 526 13.13 27.50 25.41
CA LYS A 526 12.36 28.72 25.07
C LYS A 526 11.53 28.56 23.80
N ILE A 527 12.03 27.88 22.76
CA ILE A 527 11.32 27.67 21.49
C ILE A 527 9.99 26.93 21.73
N ARG A 528 9.98 25.94 22.63
CA ARG A 528 8.79 25.12 22.92
C ARG A 528 7.60 25.87 23.53
N TYR A 529 7.82 26.98 24.23
CA TYR A 529 6.75 27.77 24.87
C TYR A 529 6.52 29.14 24.23
N GLY A 530 7.36 29.56 23.28
CA GLY A 530 7.25 30.85 22.59
C GLY A 530 6.55 30.82 21.22
N SER A 531 6.53 29.68 20.52
CA SER A 531 5.96 29.61 19.17
C SER A 531 4.99 28.44 19.01
N SER A 532 3.71 28.76 18.88
CA SER A 532 2.68 27.86 18.42
C SER A 532 2.83 27.63 16.91
N GLN A 533 3.70 26.71 16.48
CA GLN A 533 3.55 25.92 15.23
C GLN A 533 4.74 24.96 14.98
N ASN A 534 4.39 23.70 14.69
CA ASN A 534 5.13 22.67 13.94
C ASN A 534 6.65 22.53 14.12
N LEU A 535 7.11 21.63 15.01
CA LEU A 535 8.44 20.98 14.95
C LEU A 535 8.47 19.67 15.81
N ALA A 536 7.60 18.70 15.53
CA ALA A 536 7.33 17.60 16.49
C ALA A 536 8.36 16.44 16.57
N PHE A 537 9.29 16.28 15.62
CA PHE A 537 10.14 15.08 15.56
C PHE A 537 11.61 15.30 15.96
N ILE A 538 12.28 16.30 15.39
CA ILE A 538 13.69 16.62 15.70
C ILE A 538 13.83 17.14 17.14
N GLU A 539 12.85 17.92 17.61
CA GLU A 539 12.86 18.50 18.96
C GLU A 539 12.58 17.49 20.07
N ARG A 540 11.83 16.41 19.78
CA ARG A 540 11.50 15.36 20.75
C ARG A 540 12.72 14.49 21.08
N HIS A 541 13.56 14.20 20.09
CA HIS A 541 14.84 13.53 20.33
C HIS A 541 15.80 14.44 21.11
N GLY A 542 15.86 15.73 20.76
CA GLY A 542 16.68 16.71 21.48
C GLY A 542 16.31 16.82 22.96
N LEU A 543 15.00 16.87 23.28
CA LEU A 543 14.53 16.92 24.67
C LEU A 543 14.84 15.63 25.44
N ASN A 544 14.58 14.46 24.85
CA ASN A 544 14.87 13.19 25.52
C ASN A 544 16.37 13.02 25.77
N MET A 545 17.23 13.46 24.86
CA MET A 545 18.68 13.49 25.08
C MET A 545 19.08 14.45 26.20
N ALA A 546 18.48 15.64 26.25
CA ALA A 546 18.75 16.62 27.30
C ALA A 546 18.31 16.12 28.69
N LEU A 547 17.13 15.48 28.77
CA LEU A 547 16.64 14.81 29.98
C LEU A 547 17.53 13.64 30.37
N ASP A 548 18.03 12.85 29.41
CA ASP A 548 18.99 11.78 29.67
C ASP A 548 20.27 12.31 30.28
N GLN A 549 20.84 13.37 29.70
CA GLN A 549 22.05 13.99 30.21
C GLN A 549 21.86 14.58 31.61
N TYR A 550 20.71 15.21 31.85
CA TYR A 550 20.37 15.74 33.17
C TYR A 550 20.25 14.62 34.20
N CYS A 551 19.49 13.57 33.92
CA CYS A 551 19.31 12.45 34.83
C CYS A 551 20.62 11.69 35.07
N LEU A 552 21.44 11.49 34.03
CA LEU A 552 22.77 10.89 34.18
C LEU A 552 23.67 11.74 35.08
N LYS A 553 23.66 13.06 34.90
CA LYS A 553 24.48 13.98 35.69
C LYS A 553 24.01 14.09 37.14
N LYS A 554 22.69 14.22 37.37
CA LYS A 554 22.11 14.49 38.71
C LYS A 554 21.89 13.21 39.52
N TYR A 555 21.52 12.13 38.84
CA TYR A 555 21.05 10.90 39.46
C TYR A 555 21.93 9.69 39.11
N GLY A 556 22.90 9.81 38.21
CA GLY A 556 23.77 8.71 37.78
C GLY A 556 23.06 7.66 36.91
N VAL A 557 21.85 7.95 36.43
CA VAL A 557 20.98 6.98 35.73
C VAL A 557 20.35 7.61 34.49
N SER A 558 20.19 6.82 33.42
CA SER A 558 19.61 7.28 32.16
C SER A 558 18.08 7.40 32.26
N PHE A 559 17.55 8.56 31.86
CA PHE A 559 16.13 8.80 31.65
C PHE A 559 15.47 7.84 30.66
N THR A 560 16.17 7.50 29.57
CA THR A 560 15.61 6.63 28.53
C THR A 560 15.84 5.14 28.80
N LYS A 561 16.96 4.77 29.45
CA LYS A 561 17.36 3.37 29.64
C LYS A 561 17.07 2.80 31.03
N ASP A 562 17.18 3.59 32.10
CA ASP A 562 17.20 3.10 33.48
C ASP A 562 15.94 3.51 34.27
N LYS A 563 14.77 3.21 33.69
CA LYS A 563 13.47 3.71 34.17
C LYS A 563 13.12 3.25 35.59
N GLU A 564 13.41 1.99 35.93
CA GLU A 564 13.12 1.45 37.26
C GLU A 564 14.01 2.07 38.35
N ALA A 565 15.26 2.38 38.02
CA ALA A 565 16.19 3.05 38.94
C ALA A 565 15.71 4.48 39.24
N LEU A 566 15.24 5.22 38.22
CA LEU A 566 14.65 6.54 38.41
C LEU A 566 13.38 6.52 39.26
N VAL A 567 12.52 5.52 39.04
CA VAL A 567 11.35 5.27 39.88
C VAL A 567 11.75 5.00 41.33
N GLY A 568 12.79 4.19 41.55
CA GLY A 568 13.34 3.93 42.88
C GLY A 568 13.87 5.18 43.57
N ILE A 569 14.56 6.05 42.83
CA ILE A 569 15.06 7.35 43.33
C ILE A 569 13.90 8.25 43.76
N LEU A 570 12.85 8.36 42.93
CA LEU A 570 11.65 9.13 43.28
C LEU A 570 10.95 8.56 44.51
N ARG A 571 10.80 7.23 44.57
CA ARG A 571 10.17 6.57 45.71
C ARG A 571 10.95 6.84 46.99
N ASN A 572 12.27 6.70 46.99
CA ASN A 572 13.11 6.95 48.17
C ASN A 572 13.12 8.44 48.60
N LYS A 573 13.09 9.37 47.63
CA LYS A 573 13.12 10.82 47.90
C LYS A 573 11.82 11.32 48.53
N TYR A 574 10.68 10.75 48.16
CA TYR A 574 9.35 11.23 48.59
C TYR A 574 8.62 10.30 49.57
N TYR A 575 9.02 9.02 49.63
CA TYR A 575 8.54 8.00 50.56
C TYR A 575 9.74 7.25 51.18
N PRO A 576 10.57 7.94 51.98
CA PRO A 576 11.59 7.23 52.75
C PRO A 576 10.90 6.17 53.62
N ALA A 577 11.49 4.98 53.70
CA ALA A 577 10.92 3.79 54.34
C ALA A 577 10.48 4.00 55.81
N GLU A 578 10.92 5.09 56.44
CA GLU A 578 10.53 5.51 57.79
C GLU A 578 9.13 6.16 57.87
N LYS A 579 8.48 6.44 56.72
CA LYS A 579 7.15 7.06 56.61
C LYS A 579 6.09 6.17 55.94
N LEU A 580 6.43 4.93 55.62
CA LEU A 580 5.52 3.85 55.23
C LEU A 580 5.39 2.88 56.41
#